data_AF-A0A495LPD1-F1
#
_entry.id   AF-A0A495LPD1-F1
#
_cell.length_a   1.000
_cell.length_b   1.000
_cell.length_c   1.000
_cell.angle_alpha   90.00
_cell.angle_beta   90.00
_cell.angle_gamma   90.00
#
_symmetry.space_group_name_H-M   'P 1'
#
loop_
_entity.id
_entity.type
_entity.pdbx_description
1 polymer ?
#
loop_
_entity_poly.entity_id
_entity_poly.type
_entity_poly.pdbx_seq_one_letter_code
_entity_poly.pdbx_strand_id
1 'polypeptide(L)'
;MKKYLSNLLLFMSIQIWSQDAIRNQYQKENFESAKNTLENGNHTVAIREFLLVYDMNAKSEIAQIAIKKADSLKSIIRNNKLNRLLGDWKWVSKEGNWAIREDGLGGKMITINVDEILFFELYRNSKKWELVKTEKIKFSENPESYSFTEFLYSNKEIWDYSVDENSGELKAYYIGEKTEEGFSELVCGNPVFYYFKLQ
;
A
#
# COMPACT_ATOMS: atom_id res chain seq x y z
N MET A 1 48.42 31.66 -15.01
CA MET A 1 47.52 30.77 -14.21
C MET A 1 46.11 31.33 -14.02
N LYS A 2 45.90 32.59 -13.59
CA LYS A 2 44.55 33.17 -13.40
C LYS A 2 43.62 33.11 -14.63
N LYS A 3 44.12 33.38 -15.86
CA LYS A 3 43.32 33.29 -17.10
C LYS A 3 42.84 31.87 -17.42
N TYR A 4 43.67 30.85 -17.17
CA TYR A 4 43.29 29.45 -17.40
C TYR A 4 42.31 28.95 -16.33
N LEU A 5 42.44 29.43 -15.08
CA LEU A 5 41.48 29.14 -14.01
C LEU A 5 40.08 29.71 -14.33
N SER A 6 40.04 30.94 -14.88
CA SER A 6 38.78 31.58 -15.31
C SER A 6 38.10 30.80 -16.44
N ASN A 7 38.87 30.31 -17.42
CA ASN A 7 38.33 29.50 -18.51
C ASN A 7 37.83 28.15 -18.00
N LEU A 8 38.57 27.50 -17.09
CA LEU A 8 38.16 26.23 -16.48
C LEU A 8 36.84 26.37 -15.68
N LEU A 9 36.69 27.43 -14.90
CA LEU A 9 35.45 27.74 -14.18
C LEU A 9 34.26 27.97 -15.11
N LEU A 10 34.47 28.65 -16.23
CA LEU A 10 33.45 28.86 -17.26
C LEU A 10 33.01 27.54 -17.89
N PHE A 11 33.95 26.66 -18.27
CA PHE A 11 33.62 25.35 -18.82
C PHE A 11 32.87 24.46 -17.83
N MET A 12 33.25 24.48 -16.55
CA MET A 12 32.55 23.75 -15.49
C MET A 12 31.10 24.25 -15.31
N SER A 13 30.86 25.56 -15.39
CA SER A 13 29.51 26.12 -15.27
C SER A 13 28.56 25.72 -16.40
N ILE A 14 29.06 25.64 -17.65
CA ILE A 14 28.28 25.22 -18.82
C ILE A 14 27.88 23.75 -18.72
N GLN A 15 28.77 22.89 -18.20
CA GLN A 15 28.50 21.47 -18.02
C GLN A 15 27.36 21.25 -17.00
N ILE A 16 27.37 21.97 -15.88
CA ILE A 16 26.33 21.88 -14.84
C ILE A 16 24.96 22.28 -15.42
N TRP A 17 24.90 23.37 -16.20
CA TRP A 17 23.63 23.85 -16.78
C TRP A 17 23.07 22.91 -17.85
N SER A 18 23.94 22.27 -18.64
CA SER A 18 23.50 21.31 -19.66
C SER A 18 22.90 20.04 -19.05
N GLN A 19 23.45 19.58 -17.91
CA GLN A 19 22.94 18.41 -17.19
C GLN A 19 21.57 18.70 -16.57
N ASP A 20 21.38 19.90 -15.99
CA ASP A 20 20.09 20.32 -15.44
C ASP A 20 19.01 20.45 -16.53
N ALA A 21 19.36 20.97 -17.71
CA ALA A 21 18.43 21.08 -18.84
C ALA A 21 17.95 19.70 -19.33
N ILE A 22 18.87 18.74 -19.50
CA ILE A 22 18.55 17.37 -19.92
C ILE A 22 17.68 16.68 -18.86
N ARG A 23 18.04 16.82 -17.57
CA ARG A 23 17.29 16.24 -16.46
C ARG A 23 15.86 16.77 -16.38
N ASN A 24 15.67 18.07 -16.58
CA ASN A 24 14.33 18.69 -16.56
C ASN A 24 13.49 18.28 -17.78
N GLN A 25 14.10 18.17 -18.96
CA GLN A 25 13.42 17.68 -20.15
C GLN A 25 12.96 16.22 -19.98
N TYR A 26 13.86 15.36 -19.48
CA TYR A 26 13.53 13.96 -19.21
C TYR A 26 12.43 13.82 -18.14
N GLN A 27 12.48 14.64 -17.09
CA GLN A 27 11.42 14.68 -16.08
C GLN A 27 10.05 15.06 -16.68
N LYS A 28 10.03 16.04 -17.59
CA LYS A 28 8.81 16.46 -18.28
C LYS A 28 8.22 15.34 -19.14
N GLU A 29 9.06 14.60 -19.86
CA GLU A 29 8.64 13.46 -20.68
C GLU A 29 8.02 12.35 -19.81
N ASN A 30 8.65 12.02 -18.69
CA ASN A 30 8.11 11.04 -17.74
C ASN A 30 6.80 11.52 -17.09
N PHE A 31 6.67 12.82 -16.83
CA PHE A 31 5.41 13.39 -16.30
C PHE A 31 4.25 13.27 -17.29
N GLU A 32 4.50 13.50 -18.58
CA GLU A 32 3.48 13.31 -19.62
C GLU A 32 3.14 11.82 -19.81
N SER A 33 4.12 10.92 -19.70
CA SER A 33 3.87 9.47 -19.65
C SER A 33 2.95 9.09 -18.49
N ALA A 34 3.23 9.59 -17.29
CA ALA A 34 2.41 9.34 -16.09
C ALA A 34 0.96 9.81 -16.26
N LYS A 35 0.75 10.95 -16.93
CA LYS A 35 -0.59 11.43 -17.28
C LYS A 35 -1.31 10.50 -18.25
N ASN A 36 -0.63 10.02 -19.29
CA ASN A 36 -1.21 9.06 -20.23
C ASN A 36 -1.57 7.74 -19.52
N THR A 37 -0.70 7.22 -18.65
CA THR A 37 -1.01 6.03 -17.83
C THR A 37 -2.24 6.23 -16.95
N LEU A 38 -2.39 7.42 -16.35
CA LEU A 38 -3.57 7.79 -15.57
C LEU A 38 -4.83 7.81 -16.45
N GLU A 39 -4.77 8.42 -17.64
CA GLU A 39 -5.90 8.50 -18.58
C GLU A 39 -6.35 7.12 -19.06
N ASN A 40 -5.43 6.15 -19.14
CA ASN A 40 -5.71 4.75 -19.45
C ASN A 40 -6.27 3.94 -18.25
N GLY A 41 -6.50 4.59 -17.09
CA GLY A 41 -7.14 3.99 -15.91
C GLY A 41 -6.23 3.14 -15.03
N ASN A 42 -4.92 3.08 -15.31
CA ASN A 42 -3.98 2.29 -14.51
C ASN A 42 -3.44 3.10 -13.32
N HIS A 43 -4.30 3.30 -12.31
CA HIS A 43 -4.01 4.18 -11.17
C HIS A 43 -2.76 3.78 -10.37
N THR A 44 -2.53 2.50 -10.12
CA THR A 44 -1.36 2.03 -9.35
C THR A 44 -0.05 2.31 -10.08
N VAL A 45 0.00 2.07 -11.40
CA VAL A 45 1.19 2.37 -12.19
C VAL A 45 1.39 3.88 -12.31
N ALA A 46 0.32 4.64 -12.53
CA ALA A 46 0.38 6.10 -12.59
C ALA A 46 0.95 6.70 -11.28
N ILE A 47 0.56 6.20 -10.10
CA ILE A 47 1.13 6.63 -8.81
C ILE A 47 2.65 6.46 -8.82
N ARG A 48 3.16 5.30 -9.24
CA ARG A 48 4.61 5.03 -9.27
C ARG A 48 5.35 5.93 -10.24
N GLU A 49 4.78 6.13 -11.42
CA GLU A 49 5.40 7.02 -12.42
C GLU A 49 5.44 8.47 -11.92
N PHE A 50 4.40 8.94 -11.23
CA PHE A 50 4.43 10.26 -10.59
C PHE A 50 5.44 10.35 -9.44
N LEU A 51 5.59 9.31 -8.62
CA LEU A 51 6.62 9.26 -7.57
C LEU A 51 8.03 9.28 -8.19
N LEU A 52 8.26 8.51 -9.25
CA LEU A 52 9.51 8.54 -10.00
C LEU A 52 9.83 9.94 -10.53
N VAL A 53 8.84 10.63 -11.12
CA VAL A 53 9.00 12.01 -11.59
C VAL A 53 9.37 12.96 -10.45
N TYR A 54 8.80 12.77 -9.26
CA TYR A 54 9.16 13.56 -8.08
C TYR A 54 10.63 13.33 -7.70
N ASP A 55 11.07 12.07 -7.63
CA ASP A 55 12.44 11.70 -7.26
C ASP A 55 13.49 12.18 -8.26
N MET A 56 13.12 12.26 -9.55
CA MET A 56 14.01 12.76 -10.61
C MET A 56 14.53 14.17 -10.33
N ASN A 57 13.69 15.12 -9.91
CA ASN A 57 14.11 16.47 -9.51
C ASN A 57 13.09 17.10 -8.54
N ALA A 58 13.15 16.69 -7.27
CA ALA A 58 12.16 17.03 -6.24
C ALA A 58 11.90 18.54 -6.04
N LYS A 59 12.85 19.40 -6.40
CA LYS A 59 12.72 20.87 -6.24
C LYS A 59 12.01 21.56 -7.40
N SER A 60 11.80 20.86 -8.52
CA SER A 60 11.11 21.41 -9.68
C SER A 60 9.61 21.59 -9.43
N GLU A 61 8.97 22.51 -10.15
CA GLU A 61 7.52 22.68 -10.12
C GLU A 61 6.79 21.39 -10.57
N ILE A 62 7.32 20.70 -11.59
CA ILE A 62 6.77 19.44 -12.09
C ILE A 62 6.76 18.37 -11.00
N ALA A 63 7.85 18.21 -10.26
CA ALA A 63 7.91 17.28 -9.13
C ALA A 63 6.84 17.58 -8.07
N GLN A 64 6.66 18.86 -7.73
CA GLN A 64 5.67 19.28 -6.73
C GLN A 64 4.23 19.02 -7.20
N ILE A 65 3.97 19.06 -8.50
CA ILE A 65 2.68 18.65 -9.08
C ILE A 65 2.56 17.12 -9.07
N ALA A 66 3.63 16.41 -9.43
CA ALA A 66 3.64 14.95 -9.50
C ALA A 66 3.34 14.31 -8.15
N ILE A 67 3.99 14.75 -7.07
CA ILE A 67 3.74 14.19 -5.73
C ILE A 67 2.29 14.41 -5.27
N LYS A 68 1.72 15.60 -5.52
CA LYS A 68 0.30 15.88 -5.22
C LYS A 68 -0.64 14.97 -6.00
N LYS A 69 -0.33 14.68 -7.26
CA LYS A 69 -1.10 13.73 -8.09
C LYS A 69 -0.99 12.31 -7.53
N ALA A 70 0.21 11.86 -7.17
CA ALA A 70 0.43 10.56 -6.55
C ALA A 70 -0.38 10.41 -5.25
N ASP A 71 -0.31 11.40 -4.35
CA ASP A 71 -1.04 11.38 -3.08
C ASP A 71 -2.56 11.38 -3.26
N SER A 72 -3.06 12.16 -4.23
CA SER A 72 -4.48 12.18 -4.57
C SER A 72 -4.96 10.82 -5.08
N LEU A 73 -4.18 10.19 -5.96
CA LEU A 73 -4.48 8.86 -6.49
C LEU A 73 -4.41 7.80 -5.39
N LYS A 74 -3.41 7.85 -4.49
CA LYS A 74 -3.31 6.97 -3.31
C LYS A 74 -4.59 7.05 -2.48
N SER A 75 -5.08 8.26 -2.19
CA SER A 75 -6.33 8.45 -1.45
C SER A 75 -7.53 7.79 -2.15
N ILE A 76 -7.66 7.97 -3.46
CA ILE A 76 -8.75 7.37 -4.25
C ILE A 76 -8.71 5.83 -4.17
N ILE A 77 -7.55 5.21 -4.42
CA ILE A 77 -7.46 3.74 -4.41
C ILE A 77 -7.64 3.16 -3.00
N ARG A 78 -7.17 3.86 -1.97
CA ARG A 78 -7.35 3.50 -0.56
C ARG A 78 -8.84 3.54 -0.17
N ASN A 79 -9.56 4.58 -0.57
CA ASN A 79 -11.00 4.69 -0.34
C ASN A 79 -11.79 3.62 -1.11
N ASN A 80 -11.43 3.38 -2.38
CA ASN A 80 -12.08 2.33 -3.18
C ASN A 80 -11.87 0.94 -2.58
N LYS A 81 -10.65 0.65 -2.11
CA LYS A 81 -10.32 -0.59 -1.40
C LYS A 81 -11.17 -0.70 -0.14
N LEU A 82 -11.17 0.32 0.73
CA LEU A 82 -11.93 0.30 1.98
C LEU A 82 -13.42 0.07 1.73
N ASN A 83 -14.02 0.78 0.77
CA ASN A 83 -15.44 0.61 0.40
C ASN A 83 -15.78 -0.82 -0.01
N ARG A 84 -14.87 -1.52 -0.72
CA ARG A 84 -15.05 -2.94 -1.06
C ARG A 84 -14.97 -3.87 0.14
N LEU A 85 -14.22 -3.48 1.17
CA LEU A 85 -13.99 -4.27 2.39
C LEU A 85 -15.07 -4.09 3.45
N LEU A 86 -15.86 -3.01 3.41
CA LEU A 86 -16.88 -2.73 4.43
C LEU A 86 -17.87 -3.89 4.59
N GLY A 87 -18.11 -4.27 5.84
CA GLY A 87 -19.10 -5.27 6.24
C GLY A 87 -18.59 -6.28 7.26
N ASP A 88 -19.45 -7.25 7.54
CA ASP A 88 -19.16 -8.37 8.44
C ASP A 88 -18.69 -9.58 7.65
N TRP A 89 -17.64 -10.23 8.12
CA TRP A 89 -16.94 -11.29 7.40
C TRP A 89 -16.66 -12.46 8.33
N LYS A 90 -17.20 -13.64 8.01
CA LYS A 90 -16.99 -14.85 8.81
C LYS A 90 -15.85 -15.68 8.24
N TRP A 91 -14.93 -16.09 9.09
CA TRP A 91 -13.75 -16.86 8.72
C TRP A 91 -14.13 -18.25 8.21
N VAL A 92 -13.40 -18.71 7.19
CA VAL A 92 -13.46 -20.04 6.61
C VAL A 92 -12.09 -20.69 6.73
N SER A 93 -12.04 -21.82 7.43
CA SER A 93 -10.85 -22.67 7.42
C SER A 93 -10.71 -23.35 6.07
N LYS A 94 -9.62 -23.07 5.35
CA LYS A 94 -9.20 -23.81 4.15
C LYS A 94 -8.16 -24.89 4.43
N GLU A 95 -7.70 -24.97 5.68
CA GLU A 95 -6.86 -26.06 6.14
C GLU A 95 -7.74 -27.29 6.40
N GLY A 96 -7.17 -28.50 6.24
CA GLY A 96 -7.91 -29.73 6.47
C GLY A 96 -8.44 -29.80 7.91
N ASN A 97 -9.76 -29.75 8.09
CA ASN A 97 -10.44 -29.70 9.39
C ASN A 97 -10.42 -31.04 10.17
N TRP A 98 -9.39 -31.87 9.99
CA TRP A 98 -9.31 -33.19 10.63
C TRP A 98 -8.82 -33.15 12.09
N ALA A 99 -8.22 -32.04 12.51
CA ALA A 99 -7.81 -31.84 13.90
C ALA A 99 -8.86 -31.05 14.69
N ILE A 100 -9.43 -31.67 15.73
CA ILE A 100 -10.25 -30.97 16.71
C ILE A 100 -9.34 -30.03 17.49
N ARG A 101 -9.53 -28.71 17.36
CA ARG A 101 -8.81 -27.73 18.17
C ARG A 101 -9.14 -27.92 19.66
N GLU A 102 -8.10 -27.96 20.49
CA GLU A 102 -8.20 -28.07 21.96
C GLU A 102 -8.55 -26.73 22.63
N ASP A 103 -8.29 -25.60 21.95
CA ASP A 103 -8.54 -24.23 22.42
C ASP A 103 -10.03 -23.87 22.58
N GLY A 104 -10.94 -24.78 22.19
CA GLY A 104 -12.37 -24.56 22.27
C GLY A 104 -12.89 -23.49 21.30
N LEU A 105 -12.08 -23.01 20.36
CA LEU A 105 -12.48 -22.04 19.36
C LEU A 105 -13.44 -22.70 18.35
N GLY A 106 -14.63 -22.13 18.26
CA GLY A 106 -15.70 -22.54 17.35
C GLY A 106 -15.80 -21.71 16.08
N GLY A 107 -15.33 -20.45 16.09
CA GLY A 107 -15.33 -19.59 14.91
C GLY A 107 -14.64 -18.25 15.10
N LYS A 108 -14.30 -17.60 13.98
CA LYS A 108 -13.78 -16.23 13.93
C LYS A 108 -14.61 -15.39 12.99
N MET A 109 -14.71 -14.10 13.26
CA MET A 109 -15.38 -13.12 12.43
C MET A 109 -14.63 -11.80 12.52
N ILE A 110 -14.68 -11.01 11.45
CA ILE A 110 -14.23 -9.61 11.49
C ILE A 110 -15.36 -8.70 11.01
N THR A 111 -15.44 -7.50 11.58
CA THR A 111 -16.25 -6.40 11.05
C THR A 111 -15.30 -5.31 10.60
N ILE A 112 -15.37 -4.94 9.33
CA ILE A 112 -14.60 -3.82 8.79
C ILE A 112 -15.57 -2.65 8.61
N ASN A 113 -15.32 -1.57 9.33
CA ASN A 113 -16.02 -0.30 9.17
C ASN A 113 -15.05 0.77 8.63
N VAL A 114 -15.51 2.02 8.54
CA VAL A 114 -14.72 3.12 7.97
C VAL A 114 -13.49 3.49 8.80
N ASP A 115 -13.50 3.22 10.10
CA ASP A 115 -12.50 3.67 11.06
C ASP A 115 -11.64 2.52 11.61
N GLU A 116 -12.18 1.30 11.67
CA GLU A 116 -11.56 0.17 12.35
C GLU A 116 -11.96 -1.21 11.79
N ILE A 117 -11.15 -2.19 12.15
CA ILE A 117 -11.38 -3.63 12.00
C ILE A 117 -11.58 -4.21 13.40
N LEU A 118 -12.74 -4.79 13.63
CA LEU A 118 -13.11 -5.47 14.85
C LEU A 118 -12.95 -6.97 14.65
N PHE A 119 -12.29 -7.66 15.57
CA PHE A 119 -12.06 -9.10 15.52
C PHE A 119 -12.85 -9.80 16.61
N PHE A 120 -13.65 -10.77 16.21
CA PHE A 120 -14.50 -11.53 17.11
C PHE A 120 -14.15 -13.01 17.08
N GLU A 121 -14.26 -13.64 18.24
CA GLU A 121 -14.14 -15.09 18.40
C GLU A 121 -15.40 -15.65 19.06
N LEU A 122 -15.76 -16.88 18.65
CA LEU A 122 -16.84 -17.65 19.24
C LEU A 122 -16.25 -18.93 19.81
N TYR A 123 -16.35 -19.09 21.13
CA TYR A 123 -15.93 -20.31 21.82
C TYR A 123 -17.09 -21.33 21.88
N ARG A 124 -16.80 -22.63 21.80
CA ARG A 124 -17.82 -23.72 21.73
C ARG A 124 -18.81 -23.71 22.89
N ASN A 125 -18.37 -23.27 24.07
CA ASN A 125 -19.21 -23.17 25.26
C ASN A 125 -19.90 -21.80 25.39
N SER A 126 -19.54 -20.83 24.54
CA SER A 126 -20.13 -19.50 24.50
C SER A 126 -21.27 -19.45 23.49
N LYS A 127 -22.31 -18.69 23.83
CA LYS A 127 -23.43 -18.40 22.91
C LYS A 127 -23.30 -17.03 22.25
N LYS A 128 -22.20 -16.31 22.51
CA LYS A 128 -21.98 -14.94 22.07
C LYS A 128 -20.61 -14.80 21.43
N TRP A 129 -20.55 -13.93 20.43
CA TRP A 129 -19.29 -13.46 19.87
C TRP A 129 -18.63 -12.51 20.85
N GLU A 130 -17.34 -12.72 21.09
CA GLU A 130 -16.52 -11.89 21.98
C GLU A 130 -15.54 -11.08 21.14
N LEU A 131 -15.50 -9.76 21.37
CA LEU A 131 -14.51 -8.88 20.74
C LEU A 131 -13.15 -9.13 21.38
N VAL A 132 -12.18 -9.60 20.60
CA VAL A 132 -10.83 -9.96 21.09
C VAL A 132 -9.75 -8.96 20.66
N LYS A 133 -9.97 -8.22 19.58
CA LYS A 133 -9.01 -7.24 19.04
C LYS A 133 -9.74 -6.16 18.25
N THR A 134 -9.20 -4.95 18.30
CA THR A 134 -9.63 -3.80 17.48
C THR A 134 -8.39 -3.19 16.84
N GLU A 135 -8.43 -2.97 15.53
CA GLU A 135 -7.36 -2.29 14.79
C GLU A 135 -7.92 -1.09 14.06
N LYS A 136 -7.28 0.08 14.21
CA LYS A 136 -7.68 1.25 13.43
C LYS A 136 -7.31 1.05 11.96
N ILE A 137 -8.16 1.52 11.06
CA ILE A 137 -7.84 1.60 9.63
C ILE A 137 -6.72 2.62 9.45
N LYS A 138 -5.52 2.10 9.22
CA LYS A 138 -4.33 2.90 8.91
C LYS A 138 -3.61 2.22 7.77
N PHE A 139 -3.45 2.93 6.66
CA PHE A 139 -2.67 2.41 5.54
C PHE A 139 -1.18 2.45 5.85
N SER A 140 -0.46 1.46 5.33
CA SER A 140 0.99 1.44 5.33
C SER A 140 1.52 2.55 4.43
N GLU A 141 2.56 3.22 4.91
CA GLU A 141 3.32 4.20 4.13
C GLU A 141 4.62 3.58 3.60
N ASN A 142 4.63 2.27 3.35
CA ASN A 142 5.75 1.59 2.70
C ASN A 142 5.93 2.16 1.29
N PRO A 143 7.06 2.84 0.99
CA PRO A 143 7.30 3.41 -0.34
C PRO A 143 7.44 2.33 -1.41
N GLU A 144 7.91 1.13 -1.04
CA GLU A 144 8.11 -0.01 -1.93
C GLU A 144 6.84 -0.86 -2.11
N SER A 145 5.74 -0.49 -1.43
CA SER A 145 4.48 -1.22 -1.53
C SER A 145 4.00 -1.30 -2.98
N TYR A 146 3.64 -2.51 -3.40
CA TYR A 146 3.07 -2.70 -4.72
C TYR A 146 1.67 -2.06 -4.83
N SER A 147 0.79 -2.19 -3.82
CA SER A 147 -0.60 -1.74 -3.98
C SER A 147 -0.90 -0.36 -3.39
N PHE A 148 -0.07 0.13 -2.44
CA PHE A 148 -0.33 1.30 -1.59
C PHE A 148 -1.58 1.21 -0.71
N THR A 149 -2.19 0.02 -0.62
CA THR A 149 -3.49 -0.20 0.04
C THR A 149 -3.44 -1.18 1.21
N GLU A 150 -2.25 -1.57 1.65
CA GLU A 150 -2.06 -2.48 2.79
C GLU A 150 -2.28 -1.74 4.10
N PHE A 151 -2.80 -2.44 5.12
CA PHE A 151 -3.04 -1.90 6.44
C PHE A 151 -1.86 -2.14 7.38
N LEU A 152 -1.52 -1.13 8.16
CA LEU A 152 -0.53 -1.18 9.25
C LEU A 152 -1.25 -1.28 10.59
N TYR A 153 -1.06 -2.40 11.28
CA TYR A 153 -1.63 -2.65 12.59
C TYR A 153 -0.84 -1.98 13.71
N SER A 154 -1.49 -1.88 14.87
CA SER A 154 -0.93 -1.31 16.10
C SER A 154 0.37 -2.01 16.52
N ASN A 155 0.43 -3.33 16.33
CA ASN A 155 1.59 -4.19 16.57
C ASN A 155 2.64 -4.19 15.45
N LYS A 156 2.55 -3.24 14.51
CA LYS A 156 3.45 -3.07 13.35
C LYS A 156 3.31 -4.10 12.25
N GLU A 157 2.44 -5.09 12.38
CA GLU A 157 2.14 -6.00 11.28
C GLU A 157 1.52 -5.27 10.10
N ILE A 158 1.78 -5.79 8.91
CA ILE A 158 1.24 -5.26 7.66
C ILE A 158 0.45 -6.37 6.98
N TRP A 159 -0.77 -6.01 6.60
CA TRP A 159 -1.74 -6.94 6.05
C TRP A 159 -2.35 -6.38 4.78
N ASP A 160 -2.42 -7.19 3.72
CA ASP A 160 -3.23 -6.90 2.55
C ASP A 160 -4.59 -7.61 2.64
N TYR A 161 -5.63 -6.93 2.20
CA TYR A 161 -7.02 -7.41 2.23
C TYR A 161 -7.62 -7.33 0.83
N SER A 162 -7.93 -8.44 0.19
CA SER A 162 -8.51 -8.45 -1.16
C SER A 162 -9.80 -9.25 -1.21
N VAL A 163 -10.82 -8.71 -1.89
CA VAL A 163 -12.05 -9.45 -2.19
C VAL A 163 -11.92 -10.02 -3.59
N ASP A 164 -11.91 -11.35 -3.69
CA ASP A 164 -11.94 -12.05 -4.97
C ASP A 164 -13.26 -11.79 -5.69
N GLU A 165 -13.18 -11.32 -6.94
CA GLU A 165 -14.36 -10.86 -7.68
C GLU A 165 -15.28 -12.01 -8.14
N ASN A 166 -14.75 -13.24 -8.23
CA ASN A 166 -15.50 -14.39 -8.70
C ASN A 166 -16.27 -15.07 -7.56
N SER A 167 -15.62 -15.24 -6.41
CA SER A 167 -16.15 -15.94 -5.24
C SER A 167 -16.79 -15.00 -4.21
N GLY A 168 -16.46 -13.71 -4.24
CA GLY A 168 -16.82 -12.75 -3.20
C GLY A 168 -16.10 -12.99 -1.87
N GLU A 169 -15.10 -13.87 -1.85
CA GLU A 169 -14.34 -14.20 -0.65
C GLU A 169 -13.32 -13.10 -0.33
N LEU A 170 -13.26 -12.70 0.93
CA LEU A 170 -12.20 -11.82 1.43
C LEU A 170 -11.00 -12.66 1.84
N LYS A 171 -9.84 -12.33 1.26
CA LYS A 171 -8.53 -12.85 1.62
C LYS A 171 -7.77 -11.79 2.41
N ALA A 172 -7.36 -12.12 3.63
CA ALA A 172 -6.39 -11.35 4.41
C ALA A 172 -5.03 -12.06 4.36
N TYR A 173 -4.00 -11.33 4.00
CA TYR A 173 -2.67 -11.87 3.74
C TYR A 173 -1.63 -11.06 4.51
N TYR A 174 -0.89 -11.71 5.40
CA TYR A 174 0.22 -11.08 6.10
C TYR A 174 1.37 -10.85 5.12
N ILE A 175 1.97 -9.66 5.09
CA ILE A 175 3.06 -9.35 4.15
C ILE A 175 4.39 -9.05 4.84
N GLY A 176 4.36 -8.73 6.13
CA GLY A 176 5.55 -8.37 6.90
C GLY A 176 5.22 -7.37 7.99
N GLU A 177 6.23 -6.64 8.45
CA GLU A 177 6.11 -5.74 9.59
C GLU A 177 6.93 -4.46 9.39
N LYS A 178 6.53 -3.39 10.07
CA LYS A 178 7.30 -2.15 10.15
C LYS A 178 8.32 -2.25 11.29
N THR A 179 9.60 -2.18 10.95
CA THR A 179 10.72 -2.18 11.90
C THR A 179 11.30 -0.76 12.06
N GLU A 180 12.33 -0.61 12.89
CA GLU A 180 13.10 0.64 12.98
C GLU A 180 13.89 0.92 11.69
N GLU A 181 14.32 -0.13 11.00
CA GLU A 181 15.12 -0.05 9.76
C GLU A 181 14.28 0.14 8.50
N GLY A 182 12.96 -0.07 8.58
CA GLY A 182 12.05 0.11 7.46
C GLY A 182 10.87 -0.86 7.48
N PHE A 183 10.69 -1.56 6.36
CA PHE A 183 9.60 -2.52 6.15
C PHE A 183 10.21 -3.88 5.84
N SER A 184 9.83 -4.91 6.58
CA SER A 184 10.18 -6.28 6.24
C SER A 184 9.18 -6.84 5.23
N GLU A 185 9.64 -7.77 4.41
CA GLU A 185 8.79 -8.57 3.53
C GLU A 185 8.97 -10.04 3.86
N LEU A 186 7.86 -10.74 4.07
CA LEU A 186 7.88 -12.19 4.12
C LEU A 186 7.59 -12.77 2.74
N VAL A 187 8.57 -13.53 2.24
CA VAL A 187 8.57 -14.09 0.88
C VAL A 187 7.84 -15.44 0.83
N CYS A 188 7.70 -16.16 1.96
CA CYS A 188 7.03 -17.46 2.00
C CYS A 188 6.49 -17.83 3.39
N GLY A 189 5.44 -18.67 3.42
CA GLY A 189 4.86 -19.20 4.65
C GLY A 189 3.93 -18.25 5.39
N ASN A 190 3.51 -17.17 4.73
CA ASN A 190 2.75 -16.11 5.35
C ASN A 190 1.35 -16.61 5.74
N PRO A 191 0.88 -16.29 6.95
CA PRO A 191 -0.50 -16.55 7.34
C PRO A 191 -1.49 -15.95 6.32
N VAL A 192 -2.45 -16.77 5.91
CA VAL A 192 -3.53 -16.38 5.00
C VAL A 192 -4.85 -16.75 5.65
N PHE A 193 -5.75 -15.77 5.74
CA PHE A 193 -7.10 -15.99 6.23
C PHE A 193 -8.10 -15.72 5.12
N TYR A 194 -9.15 -16.55 5.10
CA TYR A 194 -10.23 -16.45 4.13
C TYR A 194 -11.53 -16.22 4.88
N TYR A 195 -12.40 -15.36 4.34
CA TYR A 195 -13.67 -15.02 4.95
C TYR A 195 -14.75 -14.87 3.88
N PHE A 196 -16.00 -15.16 4.23
CA PHE A 196 -17.16 -14.83 3.41
C PHE A 196 -17.98 -13.72 4.04
N LYS A 197 -18.60 -12.90 3.20
CA LYS A 197 -19.43 -11.79 3.66
C LYS A 197 -20.71 -12.30 4.29
N LEU A 198 -21.05 -11.79 5.47
CA LEU A 198 -22.36 -11.98 6.09
C LEU A 198 -23.34 -10.96 5.48
N GLN A 199 -24.59 -11.39 5.27
CA GLN A 199 -25.66 -10.56 4.70
C GLN A 199 -25.99 -9.36 5.59
#